data_AF-A0A2A5CT33-F1
#
_entry.id   AF-A0A2A5CT33-F1
#
_cell.length_a   1.000
_cell.length_b   1.000
_cell.length_c   1.000
_cell.angle_alpha   90.00
_cell.angle_beta   90.00
_cell.angle_gamma   90.00
#
_symmetry.space_group_name_H-M   'P 1'
#
loop_
_entity.id
_entity.type
_entity.pdbx_description
1 polymer ?
#
loop_
_entity_poly.entity_id
_entity_poly.type
_entity_poly.pdbx_seq_one_letter_code
_entity_poly.pdbx_strand_id
1 'polypeptide(L)'
;MSNIYTKSNVFFSGHGIWKPSYGYVQVPRGVTIHFYTLFAKMFRDGMAEKILKGEPTEIERTHEEFCQVPNMRLTPLGSFGTQRDARWLNKDYWGQNSMVMGLREGEEMFLKEFFLDCKREMLQGDHLVIRWLSCSQLVGFHVAGGKGYGVNATDFSHDPERPSRYRTRMCNHLYERIGKFEQWL
;
A
#
# COMPACT_ATOMS: atom_id res chain seq x y z
N MET A 1 -1.35 4.37 23.66
CA MET A 1 -1.00 4.23 22.22
C MET A 1 -1.23 5.58 21.57
N SER A 2 -0.28 6.10 20.78
CA SER A 2 -0.45 7.40 20.11
C SER A 2 -1.65 7.33 19.15
N ASN A 3 -2.50 8.35 19.12
CA ASN A 3 -3.65 8.42 18.22
C ASN A 3 -3.16 8.53 16.75
N ILE A 4 -3.09 7.40 16.05
CA ILE A 4 -2.59 7.27 14.66
C ILE A 4 -3.51 8.01 13.68
N TYR A 5 -4.76 8.28 14.04
CA TYR A 5 -5.76 8.88 13.15
C TYR A 5 -5.65 10.40 13.05
N THR A 6 -4.80 11.01 13.88
CA THR A 6 -4.35 12.41 13.71
C THR A 6 -3.18 12.55 12.73
N LYS A 7 -2.71 11.45 12.14
CA LYS A 7 -1.52 11.40 11.29
C LYS A 7 -1.88 11.59 9.82
N SER A 8 -1.11 12.45 9.15
CA SER A 8 -1.25 12.66 7.70
C SER A 8 -0.59 11.55 6.90
N ASN A 9 0.53 11.00 7.39
CA ASN A 9 1.23 9.87 6.78
C ASN A 9 1.64 8.82 7.82
N VAL A 10 1.41 7.55 7.48
CA VAL A 10 1.90 6.39 8.22
C VAL A 10 2.74 5.53 7.29
N PHE A 11 4.01 5.36 7.63
CA PHE A 11 4.95 4.54 6.87
C PHE A 11 5.04 3.16 7.51
N PHE A 12 4.54 2.12 6.83
CA PHE A 12 4.65 0.75 7.32
C PHE A 12 6.03 0.17 7.00
N SER A 13 6.83 0.02 8.06
CA SER A 13 8.16 -0.58 8.05
C SER A 13 8.07 -2.00 8.62
N GLY A 14 8.34 -2.98 7.78
CA GLY A 14 8.29 -4.40 8.12
C GLY A 14 8.55 -5.29 6.91
N HIS A 15 8.23 -6.56 7.06
CA HIS A 15 8.04 -7.47 5.93
C HIS A 15 6.56 -7.58 5.61
N GLY A 16 6.22 -7.46 4.35
CA GLY A 16 4.89 -7.64 3.82
C GLY A 16 4.75 -9.02 3.20
N ILE A 17 3.64 -9.70 3.44
CA ILE A 17 3.35 -11.01 2.84
C ILE A 17 1.90 -11.01 2.41
N TRP A 18 1.61 -11.59 1.25
CA TRP A 18 0.24 -11.91 0.87
C TRP A 18 0.13 -13.27 0.24
N LYS A 19 -0.99 -13.94 0.51
CA LYS A 19 -1.39 -15.21 -0.09
C LYS A 19 -2.86 -15.12 -0.50
N PRO A 20 -3.32 -15.83 -1.53
CA PRO A 20 -4.72 -15.79 -1.97
C PRO A 20 -5.72 -16.08 -0.85
N SER A 21 -5.39 -16.97 0.09
CA SER A 21 -6.24 -17.29 1.24
C SER A 21 -6.45 -16.13 2.22
N TYR A 22 -5.63 -15.07 2.16
CA TYR A 22 -5.81 -13.87 2.98
C TYR A 22 -6.87 -12.92 2.40
N GLY A 23 -7.26 -13.13 1.14
CA GLY A 23 -8.30 -12.37 0.45
C GLY A 23 -7.91 -10.93 0.14
N TYR A 24 -8.94 -10.13 -0.10
CA TYR A 24 -8.84 -8.70 -0.39
C TYR A 24 -9.57 -7.91 0.69
N VAL A 25 -9.23 -6.64 0.81
CA VAL A 25 -9.90 -5.71 1.72
C VAL A 25 -10.14 -4.38 1.04
N GLN A 26 -11.27 -3.76 1.38
CA GLN A 26 -11.62 -2.43 0.91
C GLN A 26 -10.88 -1.34 1.68
N VAL A 27 -10.24 -0.41 0.97
CA VAL A 27 -9.64 0.81 1.52
C VAL A 27 -10.75 1.69 2.14
N PRO A 28 -10.60 2.15 3.39
CA PRO A 28 -11.59 3.02 4.05
C PRO A 28 -11.71 4.39 3.39
N ARG A 29 -12.79 5.11 3.75
CA ARG A 29 -12.96 6.54 3.44
C ARG A 29 -11.77 7.35 3.96
N GLY A 30 -11.31 8.32 3.19
CA GLY A 30 -10.24 9.23 3.57
C GLY A 30 -8.87 8.57 3.66
N VAL A 31 -8.72 7.32 3.21
CA VAL A 31 -7.44 6.60 3.23
C VAL A 31 -6.92 6.45 1.81
N THR A 32 -5.65 6.78 1.63
CA THR A 32 -4.88 6.48 0.41
C THR A 32 -3.73 5.56 0.78
N ILE A 33 -3.46 4.52 -0.01
CA ILE A 33 -2.29 3.65 0.17
C ILE A 33 -1.37 3.70 -1.05
N HIS A 34 -0.09 3.99 -0.82
CA HIS A 34 0.96 3.96 -1.81
C HIS A 34 1.84 2.72 -1.63
N PHE A 35 2.03 1.99 -2.72
CA PHE A 35 3.01 0.91 -2.84
C PHE A 35 4.19 1.39 -3.70
N TYR A 36 5.40 1.25 -3.16
CA TYR A 36 6.65 1.69 -3.81
C TYR A 36 7.40 0.55 -4.51
N THR A 37 6.79 -0.62 -4.62
CA THR A 37 7.39 -1.76 -5.32
C THR A 37 6.43 -2.30 -6.38
N LEU A 38 6.92 -2.34 -7.63
CA LEU A 38 6.23 -2.77 -8.86
C LEU A 38 5.40 -4.04 -8.63
N PHE A 39 6.01 -4.99 -7.93
CA PHE A 39 5.43 -6.21 -7.42
C PHE A 39 6.20 -6.58 -6.15
N ALA A 40 5.77 -7.67 -5.51
CA ALA A 40 6.37 -8.30 -4.34
C ALA A 40 7.80 -8.81 -4.51
N LYS A 41 8.64 -7.88 -4.89
CA LYS A 41 10.07 -7.94 -5.05
C LYS A 41 10.66 -7.25 -3.84
N MET A 42 11.86 -7.69 -3.48
CA MET A 42 12.60 -7.10 -2.38
C MET A 42 12.65 -5.59 -2.57
N PHE A 43 12.32 -4.86 -1.50
CA PHE A 43 12.52 -3.42 -1.45
C PHE A 43 13.99 -3.18 -1.78
N ARG A 44 14.29 -2.41 -2.84
CA ARG A 44 15.69 -2.15 -3.23
C ARG A 44 16.42 -1.53 -2.04
N ASP A 45 17.66 -1.97 -1.83
CA ASP A 45 18.50 -1.43 -0.75
C ASP A 45 18.52 0.10 -0.80
N GLY A 46 18.23 0.73 0.34
CA GLY A 46 18.22 2.20 0.49
C GLY A 46 16.98 2.93 -0.05
N MET A 47 16.04 2.27 -0.74
CA MET A 47 14.83 2.97 -1.22
C MET A 47 13.96 3.47 -0.06
N ALA A 48 13.91 2.75 1.06
CA ALA A 48 13.08 3.12 2.20
C ALA A 48 13.63 4.38 2.86
N GLU A 49 14.95 4.45 2.98
CA GLU A 49 15.68 5.63 3.43
C GLU A 49 15.39 6.85 2.54
N LYS A 50 15.49 6.69 1.21
CA LYS A 50 15.19 7.78 0.26
C LYS A 50 13.77 8.30 0.42
N ILE A 51 12.78 7.41 0.48
CA ILE A 51 11.38 7.79 0.69
C ILE A 51 11.24 8.53 2.03
N LEU A 52 11.78 7.98 3.12
CA LEU A 52 11.65 8.57 4.45
C LEU A 52 12.32 9.95 4.54
N LYS A 53 13.44 10.15 3.84
CA LYS A 53 14.13 11.44 3.72
C LYS A 53 13.41 12.48 2.85
N GLY A 54 12.40 12.05 2.07
CA GLY A 54 11.70 12.92 1.11
C GLY A 54 12.42 13.07 -0.22
N GLU A 55 13.36 12.16 -0.54
CA GLU A 55 14.05 12.16 -1.82
C GLU A 55 13.12 11.65 -2.95
N PRO A 56 13.34 12.10 -4.20
CA PRO A 56 12.53 11.66 -5.33
C PRO A 56 12.54 10.14 -5.49
N THR A 57 11.34 9.56 -5.47
CA THR A 57 11.10 8.12 -5.66
C THR A 57 9.81 7.92 -6.43
N GLU A 58 9.70 6.78 -7.11
CA GLU A 58 8.53 6.45 -7.92
C GLU A 58 7.50 5.69 -7.06
N ILE A 59 6.26 6.18 -7.05
CA ILE A 59 5.12 5.45 -6.50
C ILE A 59 4.61 4.56 -7.62
N GLU A 60 4.63 3.26 -7.38
CA GLU A 60 4.29 2.26 -8.39
C GLU A 60 2.78 2.10 -8.50
N ARG A 61 2.10 2.07 -7.35
CA ARG A 61 0.64 1.96 -7.29
C ARG A 61 0.09 2.81 -6.15
N THR A 62 -1.02 3.45 -6.45
CA THR A 62 -1.86 4.17 -5.49
C THR A 62 -3.23 3.55 -5.51
N HIS A 63 -3.75 3.23 -4.33
CA HIS A 63 -5.15 2.85 -4.17
C HIS A 63 -5.81 3.84 -3.23
N GLU A 64 -6.91 4.41 -3.69
CA GLU A 64 -7.67 5.42 -2.97
C GLU A 64 -8.83 4.77 -2.23
N GLU A 65 -9.63 5.61 -1.57
CA GLU A 65 -10.79 5.14 -0.81
C GLU A 65 -11.73 4.25 -1.64
N PHE A 66 -12.30 3.26 -0.97
CA PHE A 66 -13.25 2.28 -1.52
C PHE A 66 -12.68 1.29 -2.55
N CYS A 67 -11.43 1.45 -2.99
CA CYS A 67 -10.74 0.44 -3.80
C CYS A 67 -10.52 -0.86 -3.02
N GLN A 68 -10.48 -1.99 -3.73
CA GLN A 68 -10.06 -3.27 -3.17
C GLN A 68 -8.55 -3.43 -3.32
N VAL A 69 -7.88 -3.82 -2.24
CA VAL A 69 -6.44 -4.14 -2.22
C VAL A 69 -6.20 -5.53 -1.63
N PRO A 70 -5.11 -6.22 -2.00
CA PRO A 70 -4.71 -7.45 -1.31
C PRO A 70 -4.66 -7.20 0.20
N ASN A 71 -5.25 -8.10 1.00
CA ASN A 71 -5.19 -8.01 2.46
C ASN A 71 -3.79 -8.42 2.96
N MET A 72 -2.81 -7.53 2.75
CA MET A 72 -1.41 -7.74 3.09
C MET A 72 -1.24 -7.98 4.59
N ARG A 73 -0.37 -8.92 4.94
CA ARG A 73 0.11 -9.13 6.30
C ARG A 73 1.45 -8.42 6.47
N LEU A 74 1.58 -7.60 7.51
CA LEU A 74 2.81 -7.00 7.97
C LEU A 74 3.40 -7.86 9.10
N THR A 75 4.71 -8.08 9.08
CA THR A 75 5.48 -8.74 10.13
C THR A 75 6.74 -7.89 10.44
N PRO A 76 7.34 -8.01 11.64
CA PRO A 76 8.51 -7.22 12.06
C PRO A 76 9.72 -7.41 11.13
N LEU A 77 10.57 -6.37 11.04
CA LEU A 77 11.85 -6.34 10.30
C LEU A 77 13.06 -6.81 11.14
N GLY A 78 12.85 -7.17 12.40
CA GLY A 78 13.91 -7.23 13.42
C GLY A 78 13.82 -6.07 14.43
N SER A 79 14.33 -6.30 15.63
CA SER A 79 14.29 -5.36 16.78
C SER A 79 14.84 -3.96 16.53
N PHE A 80 15.68 -3.76 15.51
CA PHE A 80 16.29 -2.47 15.17
C PHE A 80 15.78 -1.81 13.87
N GLY A 81 14.99 -2.52 13.06
CA GLY A 81 14.59 -2.05 11.74
C GLY A 81 13.70 -0.80 11.79
N THR A 82 12.59 -0.88 12.53
CA THR A 82 11.63 0.22 12.66
C THR A 82 12.24 1.46 13.32
N GLN A 83 13.12 1.27 14.31
CA GLN A 83 13.78 2.39 14.99
C GLN A 83 14.76 3.11 14.07
N ARG A 84 15.50 2.36 13.24
CA ARG A 84 16.38 2.94 12.22
C ARG A 84 15.58 3.75 11.21
N ASP A 85 14.50 3.19 10.70
CA ASP A 85 13.65 3.86 9.71
C ASP A 85 12.99 5.13 10.28
N ALA A 86 12.57 5.10 11.55
CA ALA A 86 12.05 6.27 12.23
C ALA A 86 13.07 7.44 12.32
N ARG A 87 14.38 7.17 12.34
CA ARG A 87 15.43 8.21 12.32
C ARG A 87 15.58 8.89 10.97
N TRP A 88 15.16 8.23 9.88
CA TRP A 88 15.23 8.79 8.54
C TRP A 88 14.00 9.62 8.17
N LEU A 89 12.93 9.55 8.96
CA LEU A 89 11.69 10.26 8.68
C LEU A 89 11.89 11.78 8.74
N ASN A 90 11.94 12.41 7.57
CA ASN A 90 11.99 13.85 7.41
C ASN A 90 10.59 14.45 7.63
N LYS A 91 10.33 14.89 8.87
CA LYS A 91 9.04 15.51 9.23
C LYS A 91 8.82 16.90 8.64
N ASP A 92 9.88 17.59 8.23
CA ASP A 92 9.75 18.89 7.57
C ASP A 92 9.20 18.69 6.14
N TYR A 93 9.59 17.59 5.49
CA TYR A 93 9.06 17.20 4.19
C TYR A 93 7.67 16.55 4.29
N TRP A 94 7.50 15.56 5.17
CA TRP A 94 6.28 14.76 5.25
C TRP A 94 5.19 15.35 6.18
N GLY A 95 5.52 16.41 6.92
CA GLY A 95 4.68 17.00 7.94
C GLY A 95 4.90 16.40 9.33
N GLN A 96 4.71 17.24 10.35
CA GLN A 96 5.00 16.92 11.76
C GLN A 96 4.16 15.77 12.32
N ASN A 97 2.99 15.54 11.72
CA ASN A 97 2.08 14.44 12.04
C ASN A 97 2.39 13.14 11.27
N SER A 98 3.56 13.01 10.65
CA SER A 98 3.99 11.75 10.02
C SER A 98 4.65 10.81 11.03
N MET A 99 4.50 9.50 10.82
CA MET A 99 5.18 8.49 11.64
C MET A 99 5.57 7.23 10.87
N VAL A 100 6.65 6.59 11.32
CA VAL A 100 6.97 5.21 10.95
C VAL A 100 6.29 4.27 11.93
N MET A 101 5.59 3.28 11.40
CA MET A 101 4.97 2.21 12.17
C MET A 101 5.56 0.89 11.74
N GLY A 102 6.00 0.11 12.72
CA GLY A 102 6.38 -1.28 12.54
C GLY A 102 5.88 -2.10 13.71
N LEU A 103 5.98 -3.41 13.57
CA LEU A 103 5.52 -4.38 14.58
C LEU A 103 6.67 -4.84 15.47
N ARG A 104 6.36 -5.32 16.67
CA ARG A 104 7.33 -5.97 17.56
C ARG A 104 7.56 -7.42 17.12
N GLU A 105 8.65 -8.01 17.61
CA GLU A 105 8.91 -9.44 17.41
C GLU A 105 7.73 -10.29 17.91
N GLY A 106 7.29 -11.24 17.08
CA GLY A 106 6.12 -12.09 17.35
C GLY A 106 4.76 -11.45 17.05
N GLU A 107 4.70 -10.15 16.72
CA GLU A 107 3.47 -9.50 16.28
C GLU A 107 3.26 -9.63 14.76
N GLU A 108 2.00 -9.67 14.36
CA GLU A 108 1.58 -9.57 12.96
C GLU A 108 0.33 -8.70 12.86
N MET A 109 0.14 -8.07 11.70
CA MET A 109 -1.04 -7.23 11.44
C MET A 109 -1.45 -7.38 9.98
N PHE A 110 -2.72 -7.64 9.74
CA PHE A 110 -3.31 -7.58 8.41
C PHE A 110 -3.82 -6.17 8.11
N LEU A 111 -3.77 -5.75 6.83
CA LEU A 111 -4.37 -4.49 6.39
C LEU A 111 -5.86 -4.38 6.79
N LYS A 112 -6.59 -5.49 6.78
CA LYS A 112 -7.99 -5.50 7.24
C LYS A 112 -8.15 -5.04 8.68
N GLU A 113 -7.23 -5.39 9.57
CA GLU A 113 -7.31 -5.04 10.98
C GLU A 113 -7.06 -3.54 11.15
N PHE A 114 -6.02 -3.03 10.48
CA PHE A 114 -5.73 -1.59 10.41
C PHE A 114 -6.89 -0.78 9.79
N PHE A 115 -7.52 -1.30 8.73
CA PHE A 115 -8.65 -0.63 8.08
C PHE A 115 -9.93 -0.64 8.92
N LEU A 116 -10.17 -1.68 9.73
CA LEU A 116 -11.27 -1.68 10.70
C LEU A 116 -11.08 -0.57 11.75
N ASP A 117 -9.84 -0.41 12.19
CA ASP A 117 -9.41 0.63 13.12
C ASP A 117 -9.58 2.04 12.51
N CYS A 118 -9.14 2.26 11.26
CA CYS A 118 -9.44 3.51 10.53
C CYS A 118 -10.95 3.80 10.43
N LYS A 119 -11.77 2.78 10.10
CA LYS A 119 -13.22 2.94 9.98
C LYS A 119 -13.90 3.33 11.30
N ARG A 120 -13.35 2.88 12.44
CA ARG A 120 -13.88 3.17 13.76
C ARG A 120 -13.50 4.57 14.23
N GLU A 121 -12.30 5.04 13.89
CA GLU A 121 -11.68 6.18 14.56
C GLU A 121 -11.59 7.44 13.68
N MET A 122 -11.62 7.32 12.35
CA MET A 122 -11.55 8.48 11.44
C MET A 122 -12.92 9.16 11.26
N LEU A 123 -12.96 10.47 11.48
CA LEU A 123 -14.11 11.34 11.33
C LEU A 123 -14.25 11.90 9.91
N GLN A 124 -15.41 12.49 9.60
CA GLN A 124 -15.65 13.12 8.30
C GLN A 124 -14.65 14.26 8.08
N GLY A 125 -13.96 14.25 6.93
CA GLY A 125 -12.91 15.22 6.60
C GLY A 125 -11.48 14.76 6.92
N ASP A 126 -11.31 13.69 7.72
CA ASP A 126 -9.98 13.14 7.99
C ASP A 126 -9.36 12.51 6.73
N HIS A 127 -8.04 12.66 6.61
CA HIS A 127 -7.26 12.08 5.52
C HIS A 127 -5.97 11.45 6.03
N LEU A 128 -5.71 10.20 5.63
CA LEU A 128 -4.55 9.42 6.01
C LEU A 128 -3.89 8.80 4.77
N VAL A 129 -2.58 9.00 4.63
CA VAL A 129 -1.77 8.36 3.59
C VAL A 129 -0.93 7.24 4.20
N ILE A 130 -1.19 6.02 3.79
CA ILE A 130 -0.40 4.84 4.14
C ILE A 130 0.69 4.68 3.08
N ARG A 131 1.95 4.59 3.52
CA ARG A 131 3.11 4.36 2.66
C ARG A 131 3.68 3.00 3.00
N TRP A 132 3.45 2.03 2.11
CA TRP A 132 3.87 0.65 2.32
C TRP A 132 5.37 0.49 1.98
N LEU A 133 6.23 0.61 2.99
CA LEU A 133 7.69 0.48 2.88
C LEU A 133 8.19 -0.95 3.15
N SER A 134 7.31 -1.93 3.05
CA SER A 134 7.63 -3.32 3.34
C SER A 134 7.77 -4.09 2.04
N CYS A 135 8.78 -4.98 1.96
CA CYS A 135 8.85 -5.98 0.89
C CYS A 135 7.49 -6.67 0.84
N SER A 136 6.73 -6.61 -0.23
CA SER A 136 5.70 -7.64 -0.39
C SER A 136 6.46 -8.89 -0.80
N GLN A 137 6.37 -10.00 -0.08
CA GLN A 137 6.87 -11.30 -0.51
C GLN A 137 5.64 -12.11 -0.88
N LEU A 138 5.41 -12.27 -2.19
CA LEU A 138 4.32 -13.09 -2.72
C LEU A 138 4.83 -14.51 -2.80
N VAL A 139 4.62 -15.28 -1.73
CA VAL A 139 4.83 -16.72 -1.79
C VAL A 139 3.77 -17.31 -2.72
N GLY A 140 4.16 -17.68 -3.96
CA GLY A 140 3.34 -18.51 -4.85
C GLY A 140 2.90 -17.92 -6.20
N PHE A 141 3.28 -16.70 -6.57
CA PHE A 141 2.90 -16.15 -7.89
C PHE A 141 3.53 -16.88 -9.09
N HIS A 142 4.58 -17.69 -8.88
CA HIS A 142 5.14 -18.55 -9.92
C HIS A 142 4.31 -19.82 -10.19
N VAL A 143 3.37 -20.21 -9.30
CA VAL A 143 2.62 -21.48 -9.42
C VAL A 143 1.20 -21.25 -9.94
N ALA A 144 0.59 -20.11 -9.62
CA ALA A 144 -0.74 -19.76 -10.10
C ALA A 144 -0.60 -18.83 -11.30
N GLY A 145 -0.41 -19.39 -12.50
CA GLY A 145 -0.46 -18.62 -13.74
C GLY A 145 -1.64 -17.66 -13.72
N GLY A 146 -1.35 -16.35 -13.70
CA GLY A 146 -2.30 -15.27 -13.38
C GLY A 146 -3.55 -15.18 -14.26
N LYS A 147 -3.67 -16.06 -15.27
CA LYS A 147 -4.88 -16.29 -16.07
C LYS A 147 -5.99 -17.05 -15.32
N GLY A 148 -5.67 -17.96 -14.40
CA GLY A 148 -6.67 -18.81 -13.73
C GLY A 148 -7.43 -18.12 -12.58
N TYR A 149 -6.87 -17.04 -12.04
CA TYR A 149 -7.40 -16.30 -10.89
C TYR A 149 -7.72 -14.83 -11.22
N GLY A 150 -7.76 -14.47 -12.51
CA GLY A 150 -8.09 -13.10 -12.95
C GLY A 150 -7.15 -12.04 -12.40
N VAL A 151 -5.88 -12.37 -12.19
CA VAL A 151 -4.93 -11.50 -11.48
C VAL A 151 -4.25 -10.56 -12.46
N ASN A 152 -5.04 -9.63 -13.00
CA ASN A 152 -4.69 -8.23 -12.85
C ASN A 152 -5.37 -7.80 -11.54
N ALA A 153 -4.70 -7.95 -10.40
CA ALA A 153 -5.18 -7.46 -9.08
C ALA A 153 -5.15 -5.93 -8.98
N THR A 154 -5.50 -5.27 -10.08
CA THR A 154 -5.60 -3.83 -10.26
C THR A 154 -7.00 -3.60 -10.82
N ASP A 155 -7.82 -2.93 -10.03
CA ASP A 155 -9.04 -2.24 -10.43
C ASP A 155 -10.28 -3.10 -10.74
N PHE A 156 -10.86 -3.71 -9.70
CA PHE A 156 -12.24 -4.21 -9.78
C PHE A 156 -13.21 -3.24 -9.12
N SER A 157 -14.08 -2.61 -9.92
CA SER A 157 -15.35 -2.03 -9.45
C SER A 157 -16.48 -3.01 -9.72
N HIS A 158 -17.35 -3.25 -8.74
CA HIS A 158 -18.52 -4.11 -8.88
C HIS A 158 -19.61 -3.42 -9.70
N ASP A 159 -20.08 -4.05 -10.79
CA ASP A 159 -21.29 -3.65 -11.52
C ASP A 159 -22.48 -4.49 -10.98
N PRO A 160 -23.46 -3.88 -10.28
CA PRO A 160 -24.56 -4.63 -9.67
C PRO A 160 -25.50 -5.30 -10.69
N GLU A 161 -25.46 -4.92 -11.97
CA GLU A 161 -26.35 -5.50 -12.99
C GLU A 161 -25.71 -6.67 -13.75
N ARG A 162 -24.41 -6.93 -13.57
CA ARG A 162 -23.66 -7.92 -14.38
C ARG A 162 -22.64 -8.73 -13.54
N PRO A 163 -23.11 -9.71 -12.75
CA PRO A 163 -22.29 -10.43 -11.76
C PRO A 163 -21.16 -11.31 -12.34
N SER A 164 -21.05 -11.46 -13.67
CA SER A 164 -20.04 -12.32 -14.33
C SER A 164 -19.05 -11.58 -15.24
N ARG A 165 -19.06 -10.24 -15.27
CA ARG A 165 -18.13 -9.44 -16.07
C ARG A 165 -17.35 -8.45 -15.21
N TYR A 166 -16.15 -8.86 -14.82
CA TYR A 166 -15.15 -7.95 -14.27
C TYR A 166 -14.66 -7.01 -15.38
N ARG A 167 -14.94 -5.71 -15.25
CA ARG A 167 -14.30 -4.68 -16.09
C ARG A 167 -13.24 -3.96 -15.26
N THR A 168 -12.04 -3.88 -15.81
CA THR A 168 -10.99 -2.98 -15.37
C THR A 168 -11.52 -1.55 -15.48
N ARG A 169 -11.81 -0.92 -14.34
CA ARG A 169 -11.98 0.54 -14.32
C ARG A 169 -10.59 1.11 -14.08
N MET A 170 -9.83 1.31 -15.16
CA MET A 170 -8.58 2.07 -15.05
C MET A 170 -8.92 3.40 -14.38
N CYS A 171 -8.31 3.69 -13.23
CA CYS A 171 -8.32 5.04 -12.71
C CYS A 171 -7.73 5.94 -13.80
N ASN A 172 -8.54 6.85 -14.35
CA ASN A 172 -8.28 7.62 -15.57
C ASN A 172 -7.10 8.61 -15.47
N HIS A 173 -6.20 8.50 -14.50
CA HIS A 173 -5.06 9.40 -14.35
C HIS A 173 -3.77 8.94 -15.07
N LEU A 174 -3.77 7.79 -15.73
CA LEU A 174 -2.58 7.26 -16.43
C LEU A 174 -2.59 7.44 -17.96
N TYR A 175 -3.72 7.86 -18.57
CA TYR A 175 -3.80 7.94 -20.05
C TYR A 175 -3.24 9.23 -20.66
N GLU A 176 -3.04 10.31 -19.90
CA GLU A 176 -2.52 11.56 -20.50
C GLU A 176 -1.01 11.53 -20.77
N ARG A 177 -0.25 10.57 -20.22
CA ARG A 177 1.21 10.49 -20.44
C ARG A 177 1.67 9.40 -21.40
N ILE A 178 0.86 8.38 -21.68
CA ILE A 178 1.26 7.28 -22.58
C ILE A 178 0.89 7.59 -24.04
N GLY A 179 -0.11 8.44 -24.29
CA GLY A 179 -0.55 8.82 -25.65
C GLY A 179 0.38 9.74 -26.46
N LYS A 180 1.61 10.01 -26.00
CA LYS A 180 2.58 10.87 -26.73
C LYS A 180 3.81 10.14 -27.28
N PHE A 181 3.88 8.81 -27.18
CA PHE A 181 5.04 8.03 -27.62
C PHE A 181 4.87 7.24 -28.93
N GLU A 182 3.83 7.50 -29.73
CA GLU A 182 3.65 6.91 -31.07
C GLU A 182 3.76 7.94 -32.20
N GLN A 183 4.88 8.68 -32.28
CA GLN A 183 5.21 9.45 -33.49
C GLN A 183 6.68 9.39 -33.95
N TRP A 184 7.52 8.55 -33.35
CA TRP A 184 8.87 8.30 -33.89
C TRP A 184 9.25 6.84 -33.72
N LEU A 185 8.95 6.04 -34.75
CA LEU A 185 9.78 5.02 -35.41
C LEU A 185 8.90 4.16 -36.32
#